data_AF-C4Z7L9-F1
#
_entry.id   AF-C4Z7L9-F1
#
_cell.length_a   1.000
_cell.length_b   1.000
_cell.length_c   1.000
_cell.angle_alpha   90.00
_cell.angle_beta   90.00
_cell.angle_gamma   90.00
#
_symmetry.space_group_name_H-M   'P 1'
#
loop_
_entity.id
_entity.type
_entity.pdbx_description
1 polymer ?
#
loop_
_entity_poly.entity_id
_entity_poly.type
_entity_poly.pdbx_seq_one_letter_code
_entity_poly.pdbx_strand_id
1 'polypeptide(L)' 'MDNQSITHTRWNCTYHIVFIPKFRRKIMYGETKRDLVETIKKLCEMK' A
#
# COMPACT_ATOMS: atom_id res chain seq x y z
N MET A 1 2.45 -5.83 -18.82
CA MET A 1 3.13 -5.32 -17.61
C MET A 1 3.70 -3.98 -17.98
N ASP A 2 3.06 -2.90 -17.53
CA ASP A 2 3.44 -1.53 -17.89
C ASP A 2 4.68 -1.11 -17.11
N ASN A 3 5.84 -1.16 -17.76
CA ASN A 3 7.10 -0.69 -17.17
C ASN A 3 7.10 0.84 -17.11
N GLN A 4 7.37 1.40 -15.94
CA GLN A 4 7.56 2.84 -15.80
C GLN A 4 8.94 3.24 -16.32
N SER A 5 9.04 4.42 -16.93
CA SER A 5 10.30 4.89 -17.51
C SER A 5 10.50 6.38 -17.35
N ILE A 6 11.75 6.77 -17.08
CA ILE A 6 12.30 8.11 -17.27
C ILE A 6 13.37 8.06 -18.36
N THR A 7 13.97 9.21 -18.68
CA THR A 7 14.92 9.38 -19.80
C THR A 7 16.02 8.32 -19.90
N HIS A 8 16.51 7.80 -18.76
CA HIS A 8 17.61 6.84 -18.72
C HIS A 8 17.35 5.59 -17.87
N THR A 9 16.14 5.39 -17.34
CA THR A 9 15.84 4.24 -16.48
C THR A 9 14.46 3.71 -16.76
N ARG A 10 14.34 2.39 -16.88
CA ARG A 10 13.08 1.65 -16.91
C ARG A 10 13.02 0.74 -15.70
N TRP A 11 11.89 0.71 -15.01
CA TRP A 11 11.71 -0.16 -13.85
C TRP A 11 10.31 -0.78 -13.81
N ASN A 12 10.24 -1.91 -13.12
CA ASN A 12 9.01 -2.55 -12.73
C ASN A 12 9.13 -2.92 -11.25
N CYS A 13 8.61 -2.06 -10.39
CA CYS A 13 8.79 -2.16 -8.94
C CYS A 13 7.48 -2.62 -8.29
N THR A 14 7.13 -3.89 -8.47
CA THR A 14 5.98 -4.51 -7.79
C THR A 14 6.43 -5.10 -6.46
N TYR A 15 5.83 -4.66 -5.35
CA TYR A 15 6.13 -5.15 -4.01
C TYR A 15 4.91 -5.79 -3.36
N HIS A 16 5.13 -6.87 -2.61
CA HIS A 16 4.12 -7.50 -1.76
C HIS A 16 4.27 -7.02 -0.31
N ILE A 17 3.51 -6.00 0.07
CA ILE A 17 3.57 -5.37 1.39
C ILE A 17 2.44 -5.91 2.28
N VAL A 18 2.75 -6.37 3.49
CA VAL A 18 1.78 -6.93 4.45
C VAL A 18 1.85 -6.18 5.77
N PHE A 19 0.69 -5.83 6.32
CA PHE A 19 0.57 -5.17 7.62
C PHE A 19 -0.07 -6.11 8.65
N ILE A 20 0.47 -6.12 9.87
CA ILE A 20 -0.01 -6.92 10.98
C ILE A 20 -0.20 -6.02 12.21
N PRO A 21 -1.31 -6.15 12.95
CA PRO A 21 -1.53 -5.37 14.16
C PRO A 21 -0.59 -5.83 15.28
N LYS A 22 -0.22 -4.89 16.16
CA LYS A 22 0.59 -5.19 17.34
C LYS A 22 -0.07 -6.31 18.16
N PHE A 23 0.74 -7.29 18.57
CA PHE A 23 0.30 -8.52 19.26
C PHE A 23 -0.64 -9.42 18.44
N ARG A 24 -0.70 -9.30 17.11
CA ARG A 24 -1.56 -10.10 16.23
C ARG A 24 -3.04 -10.11 16.64
N ARG A 25 -3.52 -8.99 17.23
CA ARG A 25 -4.91 -8.85 17.63
C ARG A 25 -5.83 -8.89 16.42
N LYS A 26 -7.00 -9.52 16.51
CA LYS A 26 -8.02 -9.52 15.44
C LYS A 26 -8.81 -8.20 15.40
N ILE A 27 -8.10 -7.07 15.35
CA ILE A 27 -8.70 -5.71 15.32
C ILE A 27 -8.78 -5.13 13.90
N MET A 28 -8.01 -5.68 12.94
CA MET A 28 -8.01 -5.21 11.55
C MET A 28 -9.16 -5.83 10.73
N TYR A 29 -10.39 -5.72 11.23
CA TYR A 29 -11.59 -6.20 10.55
C TYR A 29 -12.69 -5.13 10.61
N GLY A 30 -13.70 -5.27 9.74
CA GLY A 30 -14.83 -4.34 9.70
C GLY A 30 -14.42 -2.92 9.29
N GLU A 31 -14.91 -1.93 10.04
CA GLU A 31 -14.70 -0.50 9.78
C GLU A 31 -13.23 -0.10 9.86
N THR A 32 -12.49 -0.60 10.87
CA THR A 32 -11.06 -0.30 11.04
C THR A 32 -10.23 -0.68 9.81
N LYS A 33 -10.61 -1.74 9.09
CA LYS A 33 -9.93 -2.11 7.83
C LYS A 33 -10.22 -1.09 6.72
N ARG A 34 -11.46 -0.58 6.63
CA ARG A 34 -11.85 0.39 5.59
C ARG A 34 -11.09 1.70 5.78
N ASP A 35 -11.06 2.22 7.00
CA ASP A 35 -10.38 3.48 7.34
C ASP A 35 -8.87 3.39 7.07
N LEU A 36 -8.26 2.26 7.40
CA LEU A 36 -6.83 2.02 7.19
C LEU A 36 -6.50 1.98 5.69
N VAL A 37 -7.32 1.30 4.88
CA VAL A 37 -7.16 1.26 3.43
C VAL A 37 -7.33 2.66 2.82
N GLU A 38 -8.34 3.41 3.25
CA GLU A 38 -8.58 4.78 2.76
C GLU A 38 -7.41 5.70 3.11
N THR A 39 -6.90 5.61 4.33
CA THR A 39 -5.74 6.40 4.78
C THR A 39 -4.49 6.07 3.97
N ILE A 40 -4.18 4.78 3.76
CA ILE A 40 -3.03 4.37 2.93
C ILE A 40 -3.18 4.89 1.51
N LYS A 41 -4.39 4.78 0.92
CA LYS A 41 -4.63 5.26 -0.44
C LYS A 41 -4.41 6.76 -0.56
N LYS A 42 -4.94 7.55 0.38
CA LYS A 42 -4.69 9.00 0.45
C LYS A 42 -3.21 9.32 0.58
N LEU A 43 -2.48 8.61 1.44
CA LEU A 43 -1.03 8.79 1.60
C LEU A 43 -0.24 8.45 0.33
N CYS A 44 -0.65 7.44 -0.44
CA CYS A 44 0.00 7.11 -1.71
C CYS A 44 -0.34 8.09 -2.85
N GLU A 45 -1.50 8.73 -2.80
CA GLU A 45 -1.90 9.76 -3.76
C GLU A 45 -1.25 11.12 -3.50
N MET A 46 -0.88 11.39 -2.24
CA MET A 46 -0.02 12.51 -1.87
C MET A 46 1.38 12.27 -2.44
N LYS A 47 1.68 12.94 -3.55
CA LYS A 47 2.92 12.80 -4.32
C LYS A 47 3.96 13.84 -3.92
#